data_AF-A0A355D5T2-F1
#
_entry.id   AF-A0A355D5T2-F1
#
_cell.length_a   1.000
_cell.length_b   1.000
_cell.length_c   1.000
_cell.angle_alpha   90.00
_cell.angle_beta   90.00
_cell.angle_gamma   90.00
#
_symmetry.space_group_name_H-M   'P 1'
#
loop_
_entity.id
_entity.type
_entity.pdbx_description
1 polymer ?
#
loop_
_entity_poly.entity_id
_entity_poly.type
_entity_poly.pdbx_seq_one_letter_code
_entity_poly.pdbx_strand_id
1 'polypeptide(L)'
;MLIPKSKIEVVELMNEDTYLGDISYDLISEEYSFKKNQEVEDLSLYPAEFYGLFNRKVREVPSDVIREFIVDRIIPYNRMNLDCYLEYYNLDYWDEWEVFLASKGMCFLDTYWIRKDKNESYKNHIIFTNSVREDLLTEEYFINKKNRGKVLKR
;
A
#
# COMPACT_ATOMS: atom_id res chain seq x y z
N MET A 1 31.92 -11.39 -13.29
CA MET A 1 31.08 -10.71 -12.27
C MET A 1 30.02 -11.70 -11.85
N LEU A 2 30.02 -12.13 -10.58
CA LEU A 2 28.88 -12.86 -10.01
C LEU A 2 27.82 -11.80 -9.71
N ILE A 3 26.72 -11.82 -10.47
CA ILE A 3 25.54 -11.01 -10.16
C ILE A 3 25.05 -11.50 -8.78
N PRO A 4 24.88 -10.61 -7.79
CA PRO A 4 24.37 -11.02 -6.49
C PRO A 4 23.01 -11.72 -6.66
N LYS A 5 22.76 -12.77 -5.88
CA LYS A 5 21.44 -13.44 -5.86
C LYS A 5 20.40 -12.40 -5.44
N SER A 6 19.32 -12.29 -6.21
CA SER A 6 18.20 -11.42 -5.88
C SER A 6 17.76 -11.60 -4.43
N LYS A 7 17.49 -10.49 -3.74
CA LYS A 7 16.81 -10.49 -2.45
C LYS A 7 15.36 -10.09 -2.74
N ILE A 8 14.50 -11.10 -2.83
CA ILE A 8 13.10 -10.94 -3.16
C ILE A 8 12.30 -10.90 -1.86
N GLU A 9 11.49 -9.86 -1.71
CA GLU A 9 10.48 -9.74 -0.66
C GLU A 9 9.11 -9.98 -1.28
N VAL A 10 8.25 -10.73 -0.57
CA VAL A 10 6.96 -11.20 -1.10
C VAL A 10 5.89 -10.94 -0.07
N VAL A 11 4.76 -10.39 -0.51
CA VAL A 11 3.57 -10.14 0.31
C VAL A 11 2.31 -10.51 -0.45
N GLU A 12 1.30 -10.94 0.28
CA GLU A 12 -0.01 -11.23 -0.30
C GLU A 12 -0.70 -9.90 -0.61
N LEU A 13 -1.44 -9.85 -1.72
CA LEU A 13 -2.40 -8.81 -2.02
C LEU A 13 -3.81 -9.35 -1.74
N MET A 14 -4.55 -8.61 -0.94
CA MET A 14 -5.94 -8.88 -0.60
C MET A 14 -6.84 -7.82 -1.20
N ASN A 15 -8.03 -8.21 -1.67
CA ASN A 15 -9.19 -7.33 -1.80
C ASN A 15 -10.22 -7.74 -0.76
N GLU A 16 -10.41 -6.89 0.25
CA GLU A 16 -11.14 -7.22 1.47
C GLU A 16 -10.66 -8.57 2.02
N ASP A 17 -11.53 -9.58 2.08
CA ASP A 17 -11.22 -10.93 2.55
C ASP A 17 -10.73 -11.89 1.44
N THR A 18 -10.58 -11.40 0.20
CA THR A 18 -10.19 -12.22 -0.95
C THR A 18 -8.71 -12.10 -1.26
N TYR A 19 -7.98 -13.22 -1.18
CA TYR A 19 -6.59 -13.31 -1.61
C TYR A 19 -6.46 -13.28 -3.14
N LEU A 20 -5.85 -12.22 -3.66
CA LEU A 20 -5.69 -11.97 -5.09
C LEU A 20 -4.40 -12.55 -5.66
N GLY A 21 -3.37 -12.75 -4.85
CA GLY A 21 -2.07 -13.24 -5.31
C GLY A 21 -0.90 -12.60 -4.57
N ASP A 22 0.31 -12.88 -5.04
CA ASP A 22 1.54 -12.41 -4.41
C ASP A 22 2.13 -11.22 -5.18
N ILE A 23 2.40 -10.12 -4.49
CA ILE A 23 3.26 -9.04 -4.98
C ILE A 23 4.66 -9.31 -4.46
N SER A 24 5.66 -9.24 -5.34
CA SER A 24 7.06 -9.37 -4.96
C SER A 24 7.88 -8.18 -5.44
N TYR A 25 8.91 -7.83 -4.68
CA TYR A 25 9.89 -6.79 -5.03
C TYR A 25 11.31 -7.37 -4.95
N ASP A 26 12.07 -7.26 -6.03
CA ASP A 26 13.50 -7.62 -6.07
C ASP A 26 14.35 -6.40 -5.73
N LEU A 27 15.00 -6.43 -4.58
CA LEU A 27 15.83 -5.33 -4.08
C LEU A 27 17.10 -5.07 -4.92
N ILE A 28 17.45 -5.96 -5.84
CA ILE A 28 18.66 -5.83 -6.68
C ILE A 28 18.32 -5.25 -8.04
N SER A 29 17.29 -5.79 -8.71
CA SER A 29 16.84 -5.25 -9.99
C SER A 29 15.89 -4.06 -9.83
N GLU A 30 15.38 -3.81 -8.61
CA GLU A 30 14.34 -2.83 -8.31
C GLU A 30 13.06 -3.09 -9.11
N GLU A 31 12.75 -4.37 -9.36
CA GLU A 31 11.60 -4.79 -10.16
C GLU A 31 10.50 -5.43 -9.31
N TYR A 32 9.26 -5.08 -9.65
CA TYR A 32 8.06 -5.70 -9.10
C TYR A 32 7.59 -6.85 -9.97
N SER A 33 6.97 -7.84 -9.33
CA SER A 33 6.26 -8.92 -10.01
C SER A 33 4.98 -9.27 -9.28
N PHE A 34 3.98 -9.73 -10.03
CA PHE A 34 2.70 -10.14 -9.48
C PHE A 34 2.32 -11.54 -9.94
N LYS A 35 2.06 -12.42 -8.98
CA LYS A 35 1.60 -13.78 -9.24
C LYS A 35 0.13 -13.91 -8.83
N LYS A 36 -0.74 -13.87 -9.82
CA LYS A 36 -2.20 -14.02 -9.65
C LYS A 36 -2.57 -15.34 -8.95
N ASN A 37 -3.49 -15.26 -7.99
CA ASN A 37 -4.26 -16.40 -7.51
C ASN A 37 -5.19 -16.94 -8.62
N GLN A 38 -4.89 -18.15 -9.11
CA GLN A 38 -5.63 -18.78 -10.20
C GLN A 38 -7.06 -19.20 -9.82
N GLU A 39 -7.37 -19.28 -8.52
CA GLU A 39 -8.69 -19.64 -8.02
C GLU A 39 -9.68 -18.47 -8.07
N VAL A 40 -9.19 -17.22 -8.16
CA VAL A 40 -10.05 -16.04 -8.28
C VAL A 40 -10.32 -15.76 -9.76
N GLU A 41 -11.52 -16.15 -10.19
CA GLU A 41 -12.01 -15.92 -11.56
C GLU A 41 -12.58 -14.51 -11.74
N ASP A 42 -13.09 -13.88 -10.67
CA ASP A 42 -13.67 -12.54 -10.72
C ASP A 42 -12.59 -11.47 -10.90
N LEU A 43 -12.45 -11.01 -12.14
CA LEU A 43 -11.49 -9.97 -12.50
C LEU A 43 -11.85 -8.60 -11.93
N SER A 44 -13.10 -8.37 -11.51
CA SER A 44 -13.51 -7.09 -10.93
C SER A 44 -12.90 -6.83 -9.55
N LEU A 45 -12.43 -7.89 -8.89
CA LEU A 45 -11.72 -7.80 -7.62
C LEU A 45 -10.30 -7.28 -7.78
N TYR A 46 -9.73 -7.33 -8.98
CA TYR A 46 -8.38 -6.86 -9.20
C TYR A 46 -8.35 -5.38 -9.59
N PRO A 47 -7.26 -4.66 -9.24
CA PRO A 47 -7.00 -3.36 -9.83
C PRO A 47 -6.97 -3.52 -11.35
N ALA A 48 -7.73 -2.70 -12.07
CA ALA A 48 -7.82 -2.88 -13.52
C ALA A 48 -6.48 -2.57 -14.20
N GLU A 49 -5.72 -1.65 -13.59
CA GLU A 49 -4.33 -1.32 -13.88
C GLU A 49 -3.47 -2.58 -13.91
N PHE A 50 -3.60 -3.49 -12.94
CA PHE A 50 -2.83 -4.75 -12.88
C PHE A 50 -3.08 -5.67 -14.07
N TYR A 51 -4.20 -5.54 -14.76
CA TYR A 51 -4.52 -6.41 -15.89
C TYR A 51 -4.36 -5.70 -17.23
N GLY A 52 -3.76 -4.50 -17.24
CA GLY A 52 -3.58 -3.71 -18.46
C GLY A 52 -4.92 -3.47 -19.14
N LEU A 53 -5.94 -3.04 -18.37
CA LEU A 53 -7.25 -2.51 -18.79
C LEU A 53 -7.58 -2.80 -20.27
N PHE A 54 -8.29 -3.91 -20.51
CA PHE A 54 -9.02 -4.27 -21.74
C PHE A 54 -8.31 -5.05 -22.86
N ASN A 55 -7.33 -5.89 -22.57
CA ASN A 55 -6.99 -6.97 -23.52
C ASN A 55 -6.80 -8.32 -22.82
N ARG A 56 -7.64 -9.30 -23.18
CA ARG A 56 -7.69 -10.69 -22.65
C ARG A 56 -6.38 -11.51 -22.82
N LYS A 57 -5.27 -10.88 -23.21
CA LYS A 57 -4.02 -11.56 -23.60
C LYS A 57 -2.79 -11.18 -22.78
N VAL A 58 -2.83 -10.16 -21.93
CA VAL A 58 -1.69 -9.86 -21.05
C VAL A 58 -1.66 -10.94 -19.96
N ARG A 59 -0.66 -11.83 -20.03
CA ARG A 59 -0.47 -12.95 -19.10
C ARG A 59 0.38 -12.58 -17.89
N GLU A 60 1.13 -11.48 -18.00
CA GLU A 60 2.09 -11.01 -17.00
C GLU A 60 1.98 -9.50 -16.89
N VAL A 61 1.89 -9.01 -15.65
CA VAL A 61 1.74 -7.59 -15.35
C VAL A 61 3.11 -6.93 -15.40
N PRO A 62 3.31 -5.87 -16.19
CA PRO A 62 4.57 -5.15 -16.20
C PRO A 62 4.95 -4.57 -14.81
N SER A 63 6.24 -4.59 -14.49
CA SER A 63 6.79 -4.09 -13.21
C SER A 63 6.42 -2.62 -12.93
N ASP A 64 6.45 -1.77 -13.96
CA ASP A 64 6.08 -0.35 -13.89
C ASP A 64 4.60 -0.16 -13.55
N VAL A 65 3.72 -0.97 -14.13
CA VAL A 65 2.29 -0.97 -13.81
C VAL A 65 2.04 -1.42 -12.36
N ILE A 66 2.81 -2.40 -11.87
CA ILE A 66 2.72 -2.83 -10.47
C ILE A 66 3.17 -1.69 -9.55
N ARG A 67 4.26 -1.02 -9.90
CA ARG A 67 4.77 0.15 -9.18
C ARG A 67 3.76 1.28 -9.14
N GLU A 68 3.11 1.61 -10.26
CA GLU A 68 2.10 2.67 -10.33
C GLU A 68 0.97 2.44 -9.34
N PHE A 69 0.41 1.23 -9.30
CA PHE A 69 -0.56 0.85 -8.28
C PHE A 69 -0.02 1.01 -6.86
N ILE A 70 1.19 0.52 -6.57
CA ILE A 70 1.78 0.63 -5.23
C ILE A 70 1.87 2.10 -4.82
N VAL A 71 2.39 2.95 -5.70
CA VAL A 71 2.54 4.40 -5.47
C VAL A 71 1.18 5.09 -5.27
N ASP A 72 0.16 4.71 -6.04
CA ASP A 72 -1.21 5.22 -5.87
C ASP A 72 -1.84 4.80 -4.53
N ARG A 73 -1.39 3.69 -3.96
CA ARG A 73 -1.88 3.14 -2.69
C ARG A 73 -1.14 3.68 -1.47
N ILE A 74 -0.10 4.49 -1.60
CA ILE A 74 0.67 5.00 -0.47
C ILE A 74 0.62 6.53 -0.35
N ILE A 75 1.18 7.05 0.74
CA ILE A 75 1.34 8.49 0.89
C ILE A 75 2.42 9.01 -0.08
N PRO A 76 2.15 10.04 -0.90
CA PRO A 76 3.14 10.58 -1.84
C PRO A 76 4.36 11.19 -1.14
N TYR A 77 5.54 11.04 -1.73
CA TYR A 77 6.81 11.57 -1.21
C TYR A 77 6.83 13.10 -1.02
N ASN A 78 5.97 13.84 -1.73
CA ASN A 78 5.90 15.30 -1.67
C ASN A 78 4.77 15.80 -0.76
N ARG A 79 4.17 14.92 0.05
CA ARG A 79 3.06 15.29 0.93
C ARG A 79 3.52 16.18 2.10
N MET A 80 2.72 17.18 2.41
CA MET A 80 2.91 17.99 3.63
C MET A 80 2.80 17.11 4.89
N ASN A 81 3.74 17.26 5.81
CA ASN A 81 3.91 16.45 7.03
C ASN A 81 4.32 14.97 6.79
N LEU A 82 5.02 14.67 5.69
CA LEU A 82 5.50 13.31 5.40
C LEU A 82 6.30 12.71 6.56
N ASP A 83 7.15 13.52 7.19
CA ASP A 83 7.94 13.19 8.39
C ASP A 83 7.09 12.55 9.50
N CYS A 84 5.89 13.07 9.74
CA CYS A 84 4.98 12.53 10.76
C CYS A 84 4.48 11.12 10.43
N TYR A 85 4.32 10.79 9.14
CA TYR A 85 3.91 9.46 8.69
C TYR A 85 5.08 8.48 8.74
N LEU A 86 6.26 8.90 8.28
CA LEU A 86 7.47 8.08 8.36
C LEU A 86 7.80 7.73 9.82
N GLU A 87 7.71 8.70 10.74
CA GLU A 87 7.89 8.46 12.18
C GLU A 87 6.85 7.47 12.74
N TYR A 88 5.60 7.53 12.29
CA TYR A 88 4.58 6.56 12.70
C TYR A 88 4.92 5.14 12.25
N TYR A 89 5.40 5.01 11.01
CA TYR A 89 5.81 3.74 10.43
C TYR A 89 7.18 3.26 10.90
N ASN A 90 7.88 4.06 11.72
CA ASN A 90 9.26 3.81 12.12
C ASN A 90 10.19 3.63 10.90
N LEU A 91 10.02 4.50 9.91
CA LEU A 91 10.84 4.57 8.69
C LEU A 91 11.73 5.81 8.72
N ASP A 92 13.00 5.64 8.36
CA ASP A 92 13.99 6.73 8.32
C ASP A 92 13.84 7.64 7.10
N TYR A 93 13.40 7.06 5.97
CA TYR A 93 13.19 7.76 4.71
C TYR A 93 11.99 7.16 3.98
N TRP A 94 11.51 7.88 2.97
CA TRP A 94 10.44 7.41 2.11
C TRP A 94 11.01 6.45 1.07
N ASP A 95 10.54 5.22 1.13
CA ASP A 95 10.74 4.19 0.11
C ASP A 95 9.36 3.61 -0.22
N GLU A 96 9.04 3.49 -1.51
CA GLU A 96 7.71 3.09 -1.95
C GLU A 96 7.31 1.71 -1.47
N TRP A 97 8.24 0.75 -1.46
CA TRP A 97 7.99 -0.61 -1.01
C TRP A 97 7.84 -0.65 0.50
N GLU A 98 8.78 -0.07 1.25
CA GLU A 98 8.73 -0.04 2.71
C GLU A 98 7.48 0.68 3.23
N VAL A 99 7.11 1.80 2.59
CA VAL A 99 5.88 2.52 2.94
C VAL A 99 4.66 1.67 2.59
N PHE A 100 4.64 0.97 1.45
CA PHE A 100 3.55 0.06 1.09
C PHE A 100 3.37 -1.05 2.13
N LEU A 101 4.47 -1.68 2.55
CA LEU A 101 4.47 -2.70 3.60
C LEU A 101 3.97 -2.14 4.93
N ALA A 102 4.59 -1.05 5.41
CA ALA A 102 4.29 -0.47 6.71
C ALA A 102 2.86 0.09 6.79
N SER A 103 2.35 0.59 5.66
CA SER A 103 0.99 1.10 5.51
C SER A 103 -0.01 0.05 5.04
N LYS A 104 0.31 -1.25 4.97
CA LYS A 104 -0.63 -2.29 4.53
C LYS A 104 -1.36 -1.96 3.20
N GLY A 105 -0.74 -1.22 2.27
CA GLY A 105 -1.37 -0.76 1.02
C GLY A 105 -2.48 0.28 1.16
N MET A 106 -2.48 1.04 2.25
CA MET A 106 -3.52 2.00 2.64
C MET A 106 -3.31 3.39 1.99
N CYS A 107 -4.25 3.82 1.14
CA CYS A 107 -4.15 5.08 0.38
C CYS A 107 -4.51 6.31 1.23
N PHE A 108 -3.82 7.43 1.00
CA PHE A 108 -4.13 8.70 1.65
C PHE A 108 -5.55 9.23 1.31
N LEU A 109 -6.07 8.95 0.11
CA LEU A 109 -7.46 9.31 -0.24
C LEU A 109 -8.48 8.60 0.65
N ASP A 110 -8.21 7.35 1.03
CA ASP A 110 -9.05 6.58 1.96
C ASP A 110 -9.12 7.29 3.32
N THR A 111 -8.03 7.98 3.74
CA THR A 111 -8.02 8.78 4.97
C THR A 111 -8.72 10.14 4.86
N TYR A 112 -8.83 10.70 3.64
CA TYR A 112 -9.45 12.01 3.43
C TYR A 112 -10.97 11.97 3.63
N TRP A 113 -11.63 10.88 3.24
CA TRP A 113 -13.09 10.73 3.35
C TRP A 113 -13.57 10.64 4.81
N ILE A 114 -12.80 10.00 5.69
CA ILE A 114 -13.09 9.88 7.13
C ILE A 114 -13.19 11.25 7.79
N ARG A 115 -12.32 12.19 7.41
CA ARG A 115 -12.29 13.52 8.01
C ARG A 115 -13.52 14.36 7.66
N LYS A 116 -14.29 13.96 6.65
CA LYS A 116 -15.47 14.69 6.21
C LYS A 116 -16.73 14.24 6.97
N ASP A 117 -16.82 12.98 7.37
CA ASP A 117 -17.93 12.45 8.15
C ASP A 117 -17.43 11.67 9.38
N LYS A 118 -17.76 12.18 10.56
CA LYS A 118 -17.39 11.59 11.86
C LYS A 118 -18.04 10.22 12.12
N ASN A 119 -19.06 9.84 11.36
CA ASN A 119 -19.71 8.53 11.46
C ASN A 119 -19.12 7.53 10.46
N GLU A 120 -18.32 7.99 9.50
CA GLU A 120 -17.59 7.13 8.57
C GLU A 120 -16.38 6.53 9.29
N SER A 121 -16.19 5.22 9.15
CA SER A 121 -14.97 4.56 9.59
C SER A 121 -14.06 4.36 8.41
N TYR A 122 -12.80 4.70 8.61
CA TYR A 122 -11.71 4.34 7.71
C TYR A 122 -11.79 2.91 7.16
N LYS A 123 -12.09 1.96 8.05
CA LYS A 123 -12.11 0.53 7.75
C LYS A 123 -13.11 0.16 6.67
N ASN A 124 -14.12 1.00 6.44
CA ASN A 124 -15.17 0.78 5.46
C ASN A 124 -14.74 1.12 4.02
N HIS A 125 -13.58 1.76 3.83
CA HIS A 125 -13.10 2.22 2.52
C HIS A 125 -11.82 1.50 2.06
N ILE A 126 -11.35 0.54 2.85
CA ILE A 126 -10.14 -0.22 2.54
C ILE A 126 -10.52 -1.37 1.61
N ILE A 127 -10.20 -1.20 0.34
CA ILE A 127 -10.44 -2.25 -0.65
C ILE A 127 -9.21 -3.17 -0.72
N PHE A 128 -8.01 -2.62 -0.89
CA PHE A 128 -6.79 -3.42 -1.07
C PHE A 128 -5.87 -3.37 0.15
N THR A 129 -5.34 -4.53 0.57
CA THR A 129 -4.35 -4.63 1.65
C THR A 129 -3.23 -5.63 1.36
N ASN A 130 -2.13 -5.55 2.12
CA ASN A 130 -1.10 -6.59 2.14
C ASN A 130 -1.07 -7.39 3.46
N SER A 131 -0.36 -8.53 3.48
CA SER A 131 -0.33 -9.45 4.63
C SER A 131 0.73 -9.17 5.69
N VAL A 132 1.52 -8.10 5.59
CA VAL A 132 2.64 -7.85 6.52
C VAL A 132 2.15 -7.58 7.95
N ARG A 133 0.95 -7.03 8.10
CA ARG A 133 0.39 -6.64 9.40
C ARG A 133 -1.07 -7.01 9.55
N GLU A 134 -1.43 -7.43 10.77
CA GLU A 134 -2.81 -7.67 11.17
C GLU A 134 -3.56 -6.36 11.48
N ASP A 135 -2.86 -5.35 12.00
CA ASP A 135 -3.47 -4.11 12.45
C ASP A 135 -3.61 -3.06 11.34
N LEU A 136 -4.71 -2.31 11.39
CA LEU A 136 -4.99 -1.19 10.48
C LEU A 136 -4.56 0.12 11.14
N LEU A 137 -4.10 1.07 10.31
CA LEU A 137 -3.91 2.44 10.77
C LEU A 137 -5.22 2.97 11.34
N THR A 138 -5.15 3.68 12.45
CA THR A 138 -6.31 4.38 13.00
C THR A 138 -6.03 5.87 13.05
N GLU A 139 -7.00 6.69 12.64
CA GLU A 139 -6.90 8.15 12.72
C GLU A 139 -6.59 8.66 14.15
N GLU A 140 -6.92 7.87 15.16
CA GLU A 140 -6.67 8.15 16.57
C GLU A 140 -5.20 8.49 16.85
N TYR A 141 -4.23 7.84 16.17
CA TYR A 141 -2.82 8.18 16.32
C TYR A 141 -2.54 9.65 15.96
N PHE A 142 -3.04 10.11 14.80
CA PHE A 142 -2.81 11.46 14.32
C PHE A 142 -3.57 12.51 15.13
N ILE A 143 -4.79 12.19 15.57
CA ILE A 143 -5.59 13.06 16.44
C ILE A 143 -4.87 13.26 17.77
N ASN A 144 -4.36 12.18 18.37
CA ASN A 144 -3.66 12.21 19.66
C ASN A 144 -2.31 12.93 19.58
N LYS A 145 -1.54 12.76 18.49
CA LYS A 145 -0.27 13.48 18.28
C LYS A 145 -0.48 15.00 18.15
N LYS A 146 -1.51 15.43 17.40
CA LYS A 146 -1.89 16.86 17.29
C LYS A 146 -2.25 17.47 18.64
N ASN A 147 -2.88 16.70 19.53
CA ASN A 147 -3.25 17.15 20.87
C ASN A 147 -2.03 17.23 21.82
N ARG A 148 -1.07 16.29 21.73
CA ARG A 148 0.19 16.37 22.49
C ARG A 148 1.00 17.64 22.17
N GLY A 149 1.04 18.07 20.90
CA GLY A 149 1.69 19.33 20.50
C GLY A 149 0.99 20.61 20.98
N LYS A 150 -0.29 20.54 21.39
CA LYS A 150 -1.03 21.68 21.97
C LYS A 150 -0.85 21.79 23.49
N VAL A 151 -0.60 20.69 24.19
CA VAL A 151 -0.41 20.68 25.65
C VAL A 151 0.93 21.29 26.05
N LEU A 152 1.94 21.22 25.18
CA LEU A 152 3.28 21.81 25.41
C LEU A 152 3.38 23.32 25.12
N LYS A 153 2.28 23.99 24.76
CA LYS A 153 2.22 25.45 24.51
C LYS A 153 1.38 26.20 25.56
N ARG A 154 1.48 25.80 26.83
CA ARG A 154 0.91 26.55 27.97
C ARG A 154 1.97 26.80 29.01
#